data_AF-A0A2Y4X3G7-F1
#
_entry.id   AF-A0A2Y4X3G7-F1
#
_cell.length_a   1.000
_cell.length_b   1.000
_cell.length_c   1.000
_cell.angle_alpha   90.00
_cell.angle_beta   90.00
_cell.angle_gamma   90.00
#
_symmetry.space_group_name_H-M   'P 1'
#
loop_
_entity.id
_entity.type
_entity.pdbx_description
1 polymer ?
#
loop_
_entity_poly.entity_id
_entity_poly.type
_entity_poly.pdbx_seq_one_letter_code
_entity_poly.pdbx_strand_id
1 'polypeptide(L)'
;MKNNAQLLMPREKMLKFGISALTDVELLALFLRTGTRGKDVLTLAKEMLENFGSLYGLLTSEYEQFSGVHGIGVAKFAQLKGIAELARRYYNVRMREESPLLSPEMTREFLQSQLTGEEREIFMVIFLDSQHRVITHSRLFSGTLNHVEVHPREIIR
;
A
#
# COMPACT_ATOMS: atom_id res chain seq x y z
N MET A 1 -19.47 19.08 13.98
CA MET A 1 -18.89 19.59 12.71
C MET A 1 -18.92 18.45 11.71
N LYS A 2 -19.80 18.49 10.70
CA LYS A 2 -19.89 17.41 9.70
C LYS A 2 -18.58 17.39 8.90
N ASN A 3 -18.02 16.20 8.73
CA ASN A 3 -16.67 15.98 8.20
C ASN A 3 -16.61 16.45 6.72
N ASN A 4 -16.06 17.64 6.46
CA ASN A 4 -15.95 18.23 5.11
C ASN A 4 -15.15 17.35 4.12
N ALA A 5 -14.45 16.32 4.62
CA ALA A 5 -13.75 15.34 3.79
C ALA A 5 -14.69 14.42 2.99
N GLN A 6 -15.96 14.23 3.41
CA GLN A 6 -16.93 13.38 2.70
C GLN A 6 -17.57 14.03 1.47
N LEU A 7 -17.42 15.34 1.29
CA LEU A 7 -18.04 16.10 0.19
C LEU A 7 -17.08 16.41 -0.96
N LEU A 8 -15.78 16.19 -0.77
CA LEU A 8 -14.77 16.52 -1.77
C LEU A 8 -14.65 15.41 -2.80
N MET A 9 -14.47 15.79 -4.07
CA MET A 9 -14.18 14.82 -5.12
C MET A 9 -12.80 14.19 -4.88
N PRO A 10 -12.56 12.94 -5.31
CA PRO A 10 -11.33 12.22 -4.98
C PRO A 10 -10.03 12.99 -5.27
N ARG A 11 -9.98 13.73 -6.38
CA ARG A 11 -8.82 14.56 -6.73
C ARG A 11 -8.61 15.73 -5.77
N GLU A 12 -9.68 16.40 -5.39
CA GLU A 12 -9.63 17.53 -4.45
C GLU A 12 -9.26 17.06 -3.05
N LYS A 13 -9.85 15.94 -2.62
CA LYS A 13 -9.55 15.28 -1.35
C LYS A 13 -8.08 14.86 -1.29
N MET A 14 -7.56 14.25 -2.37
CA MET A 14 -6.14 13.90 -2.51
C MET A 14 -5.23 15.12 -2.41
N LEU A 15 -5.55 16.23 -3.10
CA LEU A 15 -4.74 17.45 -3.04
C LEU A 15 -4.75 18.09 -1.65
N LYS A 16 -5.86 18.01 -0.93
CA LYS A 16 -6.02 18.66 0.38
C LYS A 16 -5.49 17.82 1.55
N PHE A 17 -5.63 16.50 1.49
CA PHE A 17 -5.37 15.60 2.62
C PHE A 17 -4.39 14.46 2.30
N GLY A 18 -3.87 14.40 1.07
CA GLY A 18 -2.96 13.36 0.62
C GLY A 18 -3.69 12.11 0.08
N ILE A 19 -2.95 11.27 -0.64
CA ILE A 19 -3.48 10.04 -1.26
C ILE A 19 -4.00 9.03 -0.22
N SER A 20 -3.40 8.99 0.97
CA SER A 20 -3.77 8.07 2.06
C SER A 20 -5.14 8.38 2.68
N ALA A 21 -5.71 9.57 2.42
CA ALA A 21 -7.05 9.93 2.89
C ALA A 21 -8.17 9.35 2.01
N LEU A 22 -7.84 8.79 0.83
CA LEU A 22 -8.81 8.17 -0.06
C LEU A 22 -9.17 6.76 0.40
N THR A 23 -10.44 6.44 0.31
CA THR A 23 -10.94 5.07 0.41
C THR A 23 -10.58 4.28 -0.86
N ASP A 24 -10.63 2.94 -0.78
CA ASP A 24 -10.41 2.08 -1.95
C ASP A 24 -11.34 2.42 -3.12
N VAL A 25 -12.60 2.78 -2.85
CA VAL A 25 -13.57 3.23 -3.85
C VAL A 25 -13.09 4.50 -4.53
N GLU A 26 -12.67 5.50 -3.75
CA GLU A 26 -12.18 6.79 -4.28
C GLU A 26 -10.88 6.62 -5.06
N LEU A 27 -9.96 5.78 -4.57
CA LEU A 27 -8.69 5.47 -5.22
C LEU A 27 -8.93 4.75 -6.56
N LEU A 28 -9.80 3.74 -6.58
CA LEU A 28 -10.17 3.04 -7.79
C LEU A 28 -10.85 3.98 -8.80
N ALA A 29 -11.71 4.88 -8.32
CA ALA A 29 -12.37 5.87 -9.17
C ALA A 29 -11.38 6.83 -9.84
N LEU A 30 -10.27 7.19 -9.20
CA LEU A 30 -9.20 7.99 -9.82
C LEU A 30 -8.63 7.31 -11.06
N PHE A 31 -8.40 5.99 -10.98
CA PHE A 31 -7.89 5.21 -12.11
C PHE A 31 -8.94 5.03 -13.19
N LEU A 32 -10.19 4.69 -12.84
CA LEU A 32 -11.25 4.49 -13.82
C LEU A 32 -11.56 5.77 -14.62
N ARG A 33 -11.31 6.96 -14.05
CA ARG A 33 -11.52 8.32 -14.60
C ARG A 33 -12.96 8.69 -14.90
N THR A 34 -13.73 7.78 -15.49
CA THR A 34 -15.12 7.98 -15.90
C THR A 34 -15.95 6.74 -15.59
N GLY A 35 -17.25 6.97 -15.38
CA GLY A 35 -18.22 5.91 -15.16
C GLY A 35 -18.55 5.14 -16.44
N THR A 36 -19.77 4.63 -16.50
CA THR A 36 -20.36 4.00 -17.69
C THR A 36 -21.73 4.64 -17.94
N ARG A 37 -22.39 4.28 -19.04
CA ARG A 37 -23.73 4.79 -19.33
C ARG A 37 -24.66 4.46 -18.14
N GLY A 38 -25.22 5.48 -17.52
CA GLY A 38 -26.15 5.35 -16.39
C GLY A 38 -25.50 5.18 -15.01
N LYS A 39 -24.17 5.17 -14.89
CA LYS A 39 -23.47 5.07 -13.59
C LYS A 39 -22.27 6.01 -13.55
N ASP A 40 -22.16 6.81 -12.50
CA ASP A 40 -20.95 7.61 -12.25
C ASP A 40 -19.76 6.71 -11.86
N VAL A 41 -18.57 7.30 -11.81
CA VAL A 41 -17.32 6.58 -11.57
C VAL A 41 -17.19 6.02 -10.16
N LEU A 42 -17.76 6.68 -9.14
CA LEU A 42 -17.74 6.22 -7.76
C LEU A 42 -18.69 5.04 -7.57
N THR A 43 -19.89 5.12 -8.16
CA THR A 43 -20.85 4.02 -8.17
C THR A 43 -20.25 2.79 -8.87
N LEU A 44 -19.62 2.97 -10.04
CA LEU A 44 -18.96 1.88 -10.75
C LEU A 44 -17.81 1.27 -9.92
N ALA A 45 -16.94 2.10 -9.33
CA ALA A 45 -15.84 1.63 -8.50
C ALA A 45 -16.33 0.81 -7.30
N LYS A 46 -17.41 1.26 -6.65
CA LYS A 46 -18.03 0.55 -5.53
C LYS A 46 -18.55 -0.83 -5.94
N GLU A 47 -19.34 -0.90 -7.01
CA GLU A 47 -19.88 -2.17 -7.51
C GLU A 47 -18.77 -3.15 -7.92
N MET A 48 -17.68 -2.65 -8.51
CA MET A 48 -16.52 -3.48 -8.82
C MET A 48 -15.90 -4.08 -7.55
N LEU A 49 -15.67 -3.26 -6.53
CA LEU A 49 -15.11 -3.77 -5.27
C LEU A 49 -16.05 -4.76 -4.58
N GLU A 50 -17.36 -4.56 -4.64
CA GLU A 50 -18.35 -5.50 -4.10
C GLU A 50 -18.36 -6.82 -4.88
N ASN A 51 -18.36 -6.77 -6.22
CA ASN A 51 -18.39 -7.96 -7.06
C ASN A 51 -17.12 -8.82 -6.96
N PHE A 52 -15.96 -8.18 -6.81
CA PHE A 52 -14.66 -8.86 -6.71
C PHE A 52 -14.18 -9.04 -5.25
N GLY A 53 -14.96 -8.55 -4.28
CA GLY A 53 -14.73 -8.66 -2.84
C GLY A 53 -13.61 -7.78 -2.26
N SER A 54 -12.58 -7.44 -3.04
CA SER A 54 -11.46 -6.59 -2.61
C SER A 54 -10.68 -6.02 -3.79
N LEU A 55 -9.81 -5.04 -3.54
CA LEU A 55 -8.82 -4.58 -4.54
C LEU A 55 -7.93 -5.73 -5.02
N TYR A 56 -7.52 -6.63 -4.12
CA TYR A 56 -6.71 -7.80 -4.50
C TYR A 56 -7.48 -8.71 -5.47
N GLY A 57 -8.71 -9.07 -5.13
CA GLY A 57 -9.58 -9.89 -5.98
C GLY A 57 -9.84 -9.24 -7.33
N LEU A 58 -10.06 -7.92 -7.35
CA LEU A 58 -10.27 -7.15 -8.57
C LEU A 58 -9.04 -7.12 -9.48
N LEU A 59 -7.85 -6.92 -8.92
CA LEU A 59 -6.62 -6.78 -9.71
C LEU A 59 -6.08 -8.14 -10.20
N THR A 60 -6.40 -9.23 -9.50
CA THR A 60 -5.95 -10.59 -9.83
C THR A 60 -6.93 -11.36 -10.71
N SER A 61 -8.20 -10.95 -10.83
CA SER A 61 -9.23 -11.66 -11.60
C SER A 61 -9.00 -11.70 -13.11
N GLU A 62 -9.48 -12.76 -13.77
CA GLU A 62 -9.34 -12.98 -15.21
C GLU A 62 -10.38 -12.22 -16.03
N TYR A 63 -10.11 -12.00 -17.33
CA TYR A 63 -10.96 -11.18 -18.21
C TYR A 63 -12.41 -11.69 -18.28
N GLU A 64 -12.60 -13.00 -18.25
CA GLU A 64 -13.91 -13.66 -18.30
C GLU A 64 -14.79 -13.22 -17.12
N GLN A 65 -14.19 -12.96 -15.96
CA GLN A 65 -14.89 -12.50 -14.76
C GLN A 65 -15.33 -11.03 -14.89
N PHE A 66 -14.65 -10.24 -15.72
CA PHE A 66 -15.05 -8.87 -16.05
C PHE A 66 -16.18 -8.82 -17.09
N SER A 67 -16.27 -9.82 -17.97
CA SER A 67 -17.28 -9.85 -19.03
C SER A 67 -18.73 -9.86 -18.49
N GLY A 68 -18.92 -10.33 -17.25
CA GLY A 68 -20.21 -10.29 -16.55
C GLY A 68 -20.57 -8.91 -15.96
N VAL A 69 -19.65 -7.95 -15.93
CA VAL A 69 -19.86 -6.62 -15.34
C VAL A 69 -20.16 -5.60 -16.44
N HIS A 70 -21.42 -5.15 -16.49
CA HIS A 70 -21.88 -4.19 -17.48
C HIS A 70 -21.10 -2.85 -17.37
N GLY A 71 -20.43 -2.45 -18.45
CA GLY A 71 -19.69 -1.18 -18.52
C GLY A 71 -18.17 -1.27 -18.32
N ILE A 72 -17.62 -2.49 -18.26
CA ILE A 72 -16.19 -2.75 -18.30
C ILE A 72 -15.81 -3.34 -19.66
N GLY A 73 -15.24 -2.50 -20.52
CA GLY A 73 -14.60 -2.96 -21.75
C GLY A 73 -13.13 -3.31 -21.55
N VAL A 74 -12.51 -3.83 -22.61
CA VAL A 74 -11.07 -4.18 -22.68
C VAL A 74 -10.18 -3.07 -22.15
N ALA A 75 -10.51 -1.81 -22.40
CA ALA A 75 -9.71 -0.66 -21.93
C ALA A 75 -9.62 -0.58 -20.39
N LYS A 76 -10.75 -0.71 -19.68
CA LYS A 76 -10.78 -0.65 -18.20
C LYS A 76 -10.10 -1.89 -17.60
N PHE A 77 -10.30 -3.05 -18.20
CA PHE A 77 -9.60 -4.27 -17.80
C PHE A 77 -8.07 -4.13 -17.94
N ALA A 78 -7.60 -3.73 -19.12
CA ALA A 78 -6.17 -3.56 -19.40
C ALA A 78 -5.53 -2.52 -18.46
N GLN A 79 -6.27 -1.46 -18.13
CA GLN A 79 -5.82 -0.47 -17.16
C GLN A 79 -5.61 -1.08 -15.77
N LEU A 80 -6.55 -1.87 -15.27
CA LEU A 80 -6.44 -2.52 -13.95
C LEU A 80 -5.30 -3.54 -13.91
N LYS A 81 -5.17 -4.35 -14.95
CA LYS A 81 -4.02 -5.27 -15.09
C LYS A 81 -2.69 -4.52 -15.18
N GLY A 82 -2.66 -3.39 -15.88
CA GLY A 82 -1.50 -2.51 -15.93
C GLY A 82 -1.11 -1.99 -14.55
N ILE A 83 -2.08 -1.56 -13.73
CA ILE A 83 -1.83 -1.09 -12.36
C ILE A 83 -1.27 -2.22 -11.49
N ALA A 84 -1.87 -3.42 -11.57
CA ALA A 84 -1.40 -4.59 -10.83
C ALA A 84 0.05 -4.95 -11.18
N GLU A 85 0.38 -4.95 -12.48
CA GLU A 85 1.72 -5.25 -12.96
C GLU A 85 2.72 -4.14 -12.59
N LEU A 86 2.33 -2.87 -12.64
CA LEU A 86 3.17 -1.76 -12.17
C LEU A 86 3.49 -1.89 -10.68
N ALA A 87 2.48 -2.18 -9.85
CA ALA A 87 2.68 -2.43 -8.44
C ALA A 87 3.65 -3.61 -8.23
N ARG A 88 3.43 -4.73 -8.91
CA ARG A 88 4.30 -5.91 -8.84
C ARG A 88 5.74 -5.58 -9.24
N ARG A 89 5.95 -4.84 -10.33
CA ARG A 89 7.28 -4.39 -10.77
C ARG A 89 7.93 -3.46 -9.76
N TYR A 90 7.19 -2.50 -9.22
CA TYR A 90 7.67 -1.59 -8.19
C TYR A 90 8.16 -2.36 -6.95
N TYR A 91 7.39 -3.32 -6.46
CA TYR A 91 7.80 -4.18 -5.35
C TYR A 91 9.01 -5.06 -5.71
N ASN A 92 9.05 -5.62 -6.91
CA ASN A 92 10.19 -6.44 -7.35
C ASN A 92 11.48 -5.63 -7.51
N VAL A 93 11.40 -4.37 -7.97
CA VAL A 93 12.55 -3.47 -8.06
C VAL A 93 13.02 -3.08 -6.68
N ARG A 94 12.11 -2.71 -5.77
CA ARG A 94 12.44 -2.44 -4.38
C ARG A 94 13.17 -3.62 -3.72
N MET A 95 12.69 -4.84 -3.93
CA MET A 95 13.36 -6.06 -3.45
C MET A 95 14.73 -6.32 -4.10
N ARG A 96 15.01 -5.77 -5.28
CA ARG A 96 16.31 -5.89 -5.96
C ARG A 96 17.29 -4.77 -5.59
N GLU A 97 16.76 -3.58 -5.30
CA GLU A 97 17.54 -2.40 -4.90
C GLU A 97 17.88 -2.42 -3.41
N GLU A 98 17.07 -3.05 -2.57
CA GLU A 98 17.42 -3.32 -1.17
C GLU A 98 18.48 -4.43 -1.12
N SER A 99 19.74 -4.02 -0.94
CA SER A 99 20.87 -4.94 -0.81
C SER A 99 20.64 -5.89 0.38
N PRO A 100 20.84 -7.20 0.22
CA PRO A 100 20.72 -8.15 1.32
C PRO A 100 21.69 -7.81 2.44
N LEU A 101 21.27 -7.93 3.70
CA LEU A 101 22.11 -7.74 4.87
C LEU A 101 22.99 -8.98 5.07
N LEU A 102 24.03 -9.11 4.25
CA LEU A 102 24.90 -10.30 4.23
C LEU A 102 26.07 -10.22 5.22
N SER A 103 26.29 -9.06 5.85
CA SER A 103 27.34 -8.90 6.85
C SER A 103 26.91 -7.98 8.01
N PRO A 104 27.59 -8.08 9.17
CA PRO A 104 27.39 -7.15 10.28
C PRO A 104 27.59 -5.68 9.89
N GLU A 105 28.52 -5.39 8.97
CA GLU A 105 28.80 -4.05 8.46
C GLU A 105 27.62 -3.52 7.65
N MET A 106 27.07 -4.32 6.73
CA MET A 106 25.87 -3.94 5.97
C MET A 106 24.67 -3.74 6.90
N THR A 107 24.53 -4.57 7.92
CA THR A 107 23.48 -4.44 8.95
C THR A 107 23.65 -3.13 9.73
N ARG A 108 24.89 -2.79 10.09
CA ARG A 108 25.22 -1.53 10.76
C ARG A 108 24.90 -0.32 9.87
N GLU A 109 25.29 -0.34 8.60
CA GLU A 109 25.01 0.74 7.65
C GLU A 109 23.50 0.94 7.45
N PHE A 110 22.76 -0.17 7.31
CA PHE A 110 21.31 -0.14 7.26
C PHE A 110 20.72 0.48 8.53
N LEU A 111 21.10 0.00 9.71
CA LEU A 111 20.62 0.54 11.00
C LEU A 111 20.99 2.02 11.16
N GLN A 112 22.20 2.43 10.77
CA GLN A 112 22.59 3.84 10.76
C GLN A 112 21.66 4.65 9.87
N SER A 113 21.37 4.20 8.64
CA SER A 113 20.45 4.93 7.75
C SER A 113 19.04 5.09 8.33
N GLN A 114 18.59 4.15 9.16
CA GLN A 114 17.24 4.17 9.74
C GLN A 114 17.15 4.88 11.10
N LEU A 115 18.26 4.97 11.83
CA LEU A 115 18.31 5.50 13.21
C LEU A 115 19.12 6.80 13.34
N THR A 116 19.73 7.29 12.25
CA THR A 116 20.45 8.57 12.27
C THR A 116 19.50 9.71 12.64
N GLY A 117 19.84 10.45 13.68
CA GLY A 117 19.03 11.58 14.17
C GLY A 117 18.05 11.22 15.30
N GLU A 118 17.99 9.95 15.71
CA GLU A 118 17.16 9.54 16.84
C GLU A 118 17.88 9.85 18.16
N GLU A 119 17.25 10.66 19.01
CA GLU A 119 17.82 11.09 20.30
C GLU A 119 17.54 10.11 21.45
N ARG A 120 16.83 9.00 21.16
CA ARG A 120 16.41 7.99 22.14
C ARG A 120 16.67 6.59 21.61
N GLU A 121 16.80 5.64 22.52
CA GLU A 121 16.95 4.24 22.14
C GLU A 121 15.67 3.71 21.48
N ILE A 122 15.84 2.98 20.38
CA ILE A 122 14.75 2.39 19.59
C ILE A 122 14.95 0.88 19.53
N PHE A 123 13.91 0.15 19.92
CA PHE A 123 13.84 -1.27 19.61
C PHE A 123 13.24 -1.45 18.22
N MET A 124 14.10 -1.83 17.27
CA MET A 124 13.74 -2.05 15.87
C MET A 124 13.76 -3.54 15.54
N VAL A 125 12.72 -4.02 14.88
CA VAL A 125 12.66 -5.35 14.28
C VAL A 125 12.80 -5.21 12.77
N ILE A 126 13.73 -5.97 12.20
CA ILE A 126 13.95 -6.04 10.75
C ILE A 126 13.39 -7.39 10.28
N PHE A 127 12.43 -7.34 9.36
CA PHE A 127 11.87 -8.53 8.73
C PHE A 127 12.66 -8.81 7.47
N LEU A 128 13.26 -10.00 7.40
CA LEU A 128 14.09 -10.41 6.28
C LEU A 128 13.42 -11.55 5.48
N ASP A 129 13.68 -11.59 4.18
CA ASP A 129 13.38 -12.75 3.35
C ASP A 129 14.42 -13.86 3.54
N SER A 130 14.20 -15.02 2.91
CA SER A 130 15.14 -16.16 2.93
C SER A 130 16.52 -15.87 2.32
N GLN A 131 16.69 -14.73 1.65
CA GLN A 131 17.94 -14.27 1.04
C GLN A 131 18.54 -13.09 1.83
N HIS A 132 18.08 -12.86 3.07
CA HIS A 132 18.50 -11.79 3.97
C HIS A 132 18.22 -10.37 3.43
N ARG A 133 17.29 -10.21 2.49
CA ARG A 133 16.83 -8.88 2.06
C ARG A 133 15.79 -8.34 3.02
N VAL A 134 15.84 -7.04 3.25
CA VAL A 134 14.83 -6.36 4.06
C VAL A 134 13.49 -6.43 3.33
N ILE A 135 12.47 -6.99 3.99
CA ILE A 135 11.08 -6.96 3.54
C ILE A 135 10.45 -5.66 4.04
N THR A 136 10.66 -5.40 5.33
CA THR A 136 10.23 -4.19 6.04
C THR A 136 10.98 -4.12 7.37
N HIS A 137 10.87 -2.99 8.07
CA HIS A 137 11.36 -2.84 9.43
C HIS A 137 10.31 -2.10 10.26
N SER A 138 10.21 -2.42 11.54
CA SER A 138 9.26 -1.82 12.47
C SER A 138 9.95 -1.34 13.72
N ARG A 139 9.64 -0.11 14.13
CA ARG A 139 10.06 0.46 15.41
C ARG A 139 8.99 0.08 16.44
N LEU A 140 9.21 -0.98 17.21
CA LEU A 140 8.18 -1.48 18.12
C LEU A 140 8.13 -0.67 19.41
N PHE A 141 9.26 -0.16 19.87
CA PHE A 141 9.33 0.63 21.09
C PHE A 141 10.31 1.78 20.92
N SER A 142 9.92 2.95 21.42
CA SER A 142 10.83 4.06 21.72
C SER A 142 10.97 4.14 23.24
N GLY A 143 12.20 4.04 23.72
CA GLY A 143 12.50 4.05 25.15
C GLY A 143 12.54 5.45 25.76
N THR A 144 13.07 5.50 26.98
CA THR A 144 13.56 6.74 27.59
C THR A 144 14.99 7.02 27.11
N LEU A 145 15.72 7.95 27.76
CA LEU A 145 17.10 8.28 27.34
C LEU A 145 18.08 7.10 27.49
N ASN A 146 17.80 6.12 28.35
CA ASN A 146 18.78 5.13 28.82
C ASN A 146 18.30 3.66 28.80
N HIS A 147 17.05 3.38 28.39
CA HIS A 147 16.57 2.00 28.22
C HIS A 147 15.29 1.94 27.38
N VAL A 148 15.09 0.81 26.73
CA VAL A 148 13.83 0.37 26.10
C VAL A 148 13.34 -0.89 26.79
N GLU A 149 12.11 -0.87 27.33
CA GLU A 149 11.48 -2.08 27.87
C GLU A 149 10.81 -2.86 26.73
N VAL A 150 11.20 -4.13 26.56
CA VAL A 150 10.72 -4.99 25.47
C VAL A 150 9.90 -6.12 26.05
N HIS A 151 8.65 -6.25 25.62
CA HIS A 151 7.80 -7.38 26.01
C HIS A 151 7.74 -8.41 24.88
N PRO A 152 8.26 -9.65 25.07
CA PRO A 152 8.29 -10.67 24.02
C PRO A 152 6.94 -10.97 23.37
N ARG A 153 5.83 -10.81 24.11
CA ARG A 153 4.46 -10.97 23.61
C ARG A 153 4.10 -10.05 22.44
N GLU A 154 4.80 -8.93 22.25
CA GLU A 154 4.56 -7.98 21.16
C GLU A 154 5.35 -8.33 19.89
N ILE A 155 6.30 -9.26 19.98
CA ILE A 155 7.14 -9.70 18.85
C ILE A 155 6.50 -10.88 18.09
N ILE A 156 5.66 -11.68 18.77
CA ILE A 156 5.10 -12.94 18.24
C ILE A 156 3.69 -12.74 17.61
N ARG A 157 3.29 -11.51 17.30
CA ARG A 157 2.01 -11.21 16.64
C ARG A 157 2.15 -10.96 15.15
#